data_AF-A0A2E5ZN03-F1
#
_entry.id   AF-A0A2E5ZN03-F1
#
_cell.length_a   1.000
_cell.length_b   1.000
_cell.length_c   1.000
_cell.angle_alpha   90.00
_cell.angle_beta   90.00
_cell.angle_gamma   90.00
#
_symmetry.space_group_name_H-M   'P 1'
#
loop_
_entity.id
_entity.type
_entity.pdbx_description
1 polymer ?
#
loop_
_entity_poly.entity_id
_entity_poly.type
_entity_poly.pdbx_seq_one_letter_code
_entity_poly.pdbx_strand_id
1 'polypeptide(L)'
;MRIDEIYKPIIDEMPFDVPSDVHFHMLNDDGFYRKHYLPCMEKIRSERNEKVVQGHLMPMIDKCLNHYCLKYDIPKNPKDLMTGTEKSELASKVIEFERNPQEELDAIASTDRIS
;
A
#
# COMPACT_ATOMS: atom_id res chain seq x y z
N MET A 1 17.03 -37.40 -23.45
CA MET A 1 16.48 -36.40 -22.51
C MET A 1 15.33 -37.07 -21.77
N ARG A 2 15.33 -37.05 -20.44
CA ARG A 2 14.20 -37.56 -19.65
C ARG A 2 13.12 -36.47 -19.67
N ILE A 3 11.90 -36.86 -20.02
CA ILE A 3 10.75 -35.96 -20.19
C ILE A 3 10.36 -35.28 -18.86
N ASP A 4 10.75 -35.89 -17.74
CA ASP A 4 10.47 -35.43 -16.38
C ASP A 4 11.12 -34.08 -16.01
N GLU A 5 12.13 -33.62 -16.75
CA GLU A 5 12.80 -32.33 -16.51
C GLU A 5 12.10 -31.14 -17.19
N ILE A 6 11.15 -31.39 -18.10
CA ILE A 6 10.45 -30.36 -18.89
C ILE A 6 9.17 -29.89 -18.18
N TYR A 7 8.66 -30.66 -17.21
CA TYR A 7 7.39 -30.41 -16.53
C TYR A 7 7.60 -29.58 -15.24
N LYS A 8 8.06 -28.35 -15.36
CA LYS A 8 7.84 -27.37 -14.29
C LYS A 8 6.41 -26.85 -14.44
N PRO A 9 5.51 -27.06 -13.47
CA PRO A 9 4.19 -26.46 -13.53
C PRO A 9 4.37 -24.95 -13.61
N ILE A 10 3.76 -24.33 -14.61
CA ILE A 10 3.69 -22.87 -14.70
C ILE A 10 2.80 -22.44 -13.54
N ILE A 11 3.40 -21.88 -12.50
CA ILE A 11 2.66 -21.26 -11.40
C ILE A 11 2.14 -19.93 -11.94
N ASP A 12 0.91 -19.95 -12.44
CA ASP A 12 0.19 -18.77 -12.95
C ASP A 12 -0.42 -17.95 -11.78
N GLU A 13 0.31 -17.84 -10.68
CA GLU A 13 -0.06 -17.00 -9.55
C GLU A 13 0.64 -15.66 -9.74
N MET A 14 -0.14 -14.62 -10.05
CA MET A 14 0.38 -13.26 -10.01
C MET A 14 0.75 -12.93 -8.55
N PRO A 15 1.99 -12.49 -8.26
CA PRO A 15 2.34 -12.05 -6.92
C PRO A 15 1.58 -10.76 -6.62
N PHE A 16 0.56 -10.83 -5.75
CA PHE A 16 -0.20 -9.67 -5.32
C PHE A 16 0.32 -9.20 -3.95
N ASP A 17 0.78 -7.95 -3.90
CA ASP A 17 1.17 -7.27 -2.66
C ASP A 17 0.04 -6.35 -2.20
N VAL A 18 -0.78 -6.85 -1.28
CA VAL A 18 -1.95 -6.14 -0.74
C VAL A 18 -1.56 -4.80 -0.08
N PRO A 19 -0.55 -4.72 0.82
CA PRO A 19 -0.07 -3.45 1.35
C PRO A 19 0.24 -2.41 0.27
N SER A 20 0.99 -2.79 -0.77
CA SER A 20 1.36 -1.85 -1.84
C SER A 20 0.15 -1.38 -2.65
N ASP A 21 -0.78 -2.27 -2.97
CA ASP A 21 -1.97 -1.90 -3.73
C ASP A 21 -2.91 -1.00 -2.92
N VAL A 22 -3.05 -1.26 -1.62
CA VAL A 22 -3.79 -0.38 -0.71
C VAL A 22 -3.14 0.99 -0.61
N HIS A 23 -1.80 1.07 -0.55
CA HIS A 23 -1.09 2.35 -0.57
C HIS A 23 -1.36 3.13 -1.86
N PHE A 24 -1.29 2.45 -3.01
CA PHE A 24 -1.61 3.06 -4.30
C PHE A 24 -3.05 3.56 -4.35
N HIS A 25 -4.00 2.80 -3.81
CA HIS A 25 -5.39 3.21 -3.70
C HIS A 25 -5.57 4.47 -2.84
N MET A 26 -4.82 4.61 -1.73
CA MET A 26 -4.88 5.80 -0.86
C MET A 26 -4.54 7.10 -1.60
N LEU A 27 -3.61 7.03 -2.56
CA LEU A 27 -3.12 8.18 -3.32
C LEU A 27 -4.00 8.49 -4.54
N ASN A 28 -4.47 7.45 -5.24
CA ASN A 28 -5.21 7.62 -6.51
C ASN A 28 -6.72 7.82 -6.32
N ASP A 29 -7.29 7.42 -5.18
CA ASP A 29 -8.70 7.66 -4.92
C ASP A 29 -8.92 9.09 -4.42
N ASP A 30 -9.40 9.96 -5.30
CA ASP A 30 -9.76 11.35 -5.02
C ASP A 30 -10.62 11.53 -3.75
N GLY A 31 -11.55 10.61 -3.50
CA GLY A 31 -12.48 10.67 -2.38
C GLY A 31 -11.81 10.37 -1.05
N PHE A 32 -11.01 9.31 -1.02
CA PHE A 32 -10.23 8.90 0.14
C PHE A 32 -9.09 9.89 0.41
N TYR A 33 -8.36 10.28 -0.63
CA TYR A 33 -7.21 11.17 -0.55
C TYR A 33 -7.59 12.50 0.11
N ARG A 34 -8.60 13.18 -0.42
CA ARG A 34 -9.03 14.50 0.08
C ARG A 34 -9.65 14.44 1.48
N LYS A 35 -10.41 13.37 1.81
CA LYS A 35 -11.18 13.30 3.07
C LYS A 35 -10.40 12.68 4.23
N HIS A 36 -9.46 11.78 3.96
CA HIS A 36 -8.82 10.97 4.99
C HIS A 36 -7.30 11.08 4.94
N TYR A 37 -6.69 10.91 3.77
CA TYR A 37 -5.23 10.89 3.63
C TYR A 37 -4.62 12.26 3.93
N LEU A 38 -4.98 13.29 3.16
CA LEU A 38 -4.39 14.64 3.27
C LEU A 38 -4.53 15.24 4.68
N PRO A 39 -5.71 15.20 5.33
CA PRO A 39 -5.85 15.70 6.70
C PRO A 39 -5.05 14.91 7.75
N CYS A 40 -4.74 13.64 7.47
CA CYS A 40 -3.89 12.82 8.35
C CYS A 40 -2.42 13.23 8.17
N MET A 41 -1.97 13.45 6.94
CA MET A 41 -0.59 13.83 6.64
C MET A 41 -0.22 15.19 7.22
N GLU A 42 -1.12 16.18 7.15
CA GLU A 42 -0.90 17.48 7.78
C GLU A 42 -0.72 17.40 9.30
N LYS A 43 -1.46 16.49 9.96
CA LYS A 43 -1.38 16.28 11.42
C LYS A 43 -0.06 15.63 11.81
N ILE A 44 0.38 14.61 11.09
CA ILE A 44 1.64 13.91 11.40
C ILE A 44 2.86 14.76 11.06
N ARG A 45 2.78 15.64 10.05
CA ARG A 45 3.89 16.53 9.68
C ARG A 45 4.31 17.47 10.80
N SER A 46 3.34 17.86 11.64
CA SER A 46 3.56 18.75 12.78
C SER A 46 4.00 17.99 14.05
N GLU A 47 3.90 16.67 14.06
CA GLU A 47 4.11 15.83 15.23
C GLU A 47 5.49 15.15 15.17
N ARG A 48 6.26 15.22 16.26
CA ARG A 48 7.59 14.57 16.34
C ARG A 48 7.54 13.22 17.04
N ASN A 49 6.44 12.89 17.70
CA ASN A 49 6.31 11.66 18.46
C ASN A 49 5.75 10.52 17.59
N GLU A 50 6.58 9.50 17.35
CA GLU A 50 6.22 8.31 16.56
C GLU A 50 4.97 7.59 17.07
N LYS A 51 4.75 7.55 18.40
CA LYS A 51 3.56 6.90 18.97
C LYS A 51 2.27 7.63 18.61
N VAL A 52 2.33 8.96 18.57
CA VAL A 52 1.18 9.81 18.21
C VAL A 52 0.92 9.69 16.71
N VAL A 53 1.98 9.67 15.89
CA VAL A 53 1.90 9.45 14.44
C VAL A 53 1.24 8.11 14.13
N GLN A 54 1.69 7.00 14.76
CA GLN A 54 1.05 5.69 14.58
C GLN A 54 -0.42 5.69 15.04
N GLY A 55 -0.74 6.41 16.13
CA GLY A 55 -2.12 6.57 16.61
C GLY A 55 -3.06 7.26 15.61
N HIS A 56 -2.53 8.10 14.72
CA HIS A 56 -3.29 8.73 13.64
C HIS A 56 -3.31 7.89 12.35
N LEU A 57 -2.20 7.22 12.02
CA LEU A 57 -2.11 6.39 10.81
C LEU A 57 -2.96 5.12 10.88
N MET A 58 -2.90 4.37 11.97
CA MET A 58 -3.64 3.10 12.11
C MET A 58 -5.15 3.24 11.86
N PRO A 59 -5.87 4.22 12.45
CA PRO A 59 -7.29 4.40 12.15
C PRO A 59 -7.57 4.91 10.73
N MET A 60 -6.60 5.59 10.09
CA MET A 60 -6.70 5.94 8.67
C MET A 60 -6.60 4.70 7.78
N ILE A 61 -5.65 3.81 8.06
CA ILE A 61 -5.47 2.53 7.35
C ILE A 61 -6.72 1.67 7.49
N ASP A 62 -7.29 1.54 8.69
CA ASP A 62 -8.51 0.76 8.89
C ASP A 62 -9.69 1.31 8.07
N LYS A 63 -9.82 2.64 7.94
CA LYS A 63 -10.83 3.25 7.06
C LYS A 63 -10.53 2.96 5.59
N CYS A 64 -9.27 2.99 5.19
CA CYS A 64 -8.86 2.65 3.83
C CYS A 64 -9.20 1.21 3.47
N LEU A 65 -8.97 0.25 4.36
CA LEU A 65 -9.29 -1.16 4.11
C LEU A 65 -10.78 -1.36 3.89
N ASN A 66 -11.63 -0.70 4.68
CA ASN A 66 -13.07 -0.72 4.46
C ASN A 66 -13.44 -0.11 3.10
N HIS A 67 -12.85 1.04 2.76
CA HIS A 67 -13.10 1.71 1.49
C HIS A 67 -12.66 0.87 0.28
N TYR A 68 -11.48 0.26 0.37
CA TYR A 68 -10.88 -0.59 -0.65
C TYR A 68 -11.70 -1.86 -0.88
N CYS A 69 -12.10 -2.57 0.19
CA CYS A 69 -12.99 -3.73 0.08
C CYS A 69 -14.32 -3.37 -0.60
N LEU A 70 -14.93 -2.23 -0.24
CA LEU A 70 -16.20 -1.79 -0.83
C LEU A 70 -16.05 -1.35 -2.29
N LYS A 71 -14.94 -0.70 -2.66
CA LYS A 71 -14.73 -0.19 -4.01
C LYS A 71 -14.48 -1.29 -5.03
N TYR A 72 -13.74 -2.33 -4.64
CA TYR A 72 -13.36 -3.44 -5.53
C TYR A 72 -14.20 -4.71 -5.32
N ASP A 73 -15.27 -4.63 -4.52
CA ASP A 73 -16.18 -5.74 -4.20
C ASP A 73 -15.44 -7.01 -3.78
N ILE A 74 -14.46 -6.85 -2.88
CA ILE A 74 -13.60 -7.96 -2.46
C ILE A 74 -14.39 -8.86 -1.51
N PRO A 75 -14.52 -10.18 -1.78
CA PRO A 75 -15.25 -11.11 -0.93
C PRO A 75 -14.43 -11.51 0.32
N LYS A 76 -13.86 -10.53 1.02
CA LYS A 76 -13.11 -10.69 2.26
C LYS A 76 -13.51 -9.60 3.24
N ASN A 77 -13.51 -9.92 4.53
CA ASN A 77 -13.68 -8.89 5.54
C ASN A 77 -12.45 -7.97 5.54
N PRO A 78 -12.62 -6.65 5.74
CA PRO A 78 -11.51 -5.70 5.85
C PRO A 78 -10.49 -6.04 6.95
N LYS A 79 -10.92 -6.78 7.98
CA LYS A 79 -10.05 -7.29 9.06
C LYS A 79 -9.21 -8.50 8.64
N ASP A 80 -9.70 -9.28 7.70
CA ASP A 80 -9.05 -10.49 7.18
C ASP A 80 -8.25 -10.20 5.90
N LEU A 81 -8.33 -8.97 5.38
CA LEU A 81 -7.62 -8.53 4.19
C LEU A 81 -6.11 -8.37 4.45
N MET A 82 -5.74 -7.88 5.64
CA MET A 82 -4.35 -7.68 6.06
C MET A 82 -4.15 -8.05 7.53
N THR A 83 -3.04 -8.72 7.80
CA THR A 83 -2.54 -9.01 9.14
C THR A 83 -2.08 -7.74 9.86
N GLY A 84 -1.97 -7.79 11.19
CA GLY A 84 -1.49 -6.63 11.98
C GLY A 84 -0.06 -6.20 11.62
N THR A 85 0.77 -7.15 11.19
CA THR A 85 2.15 -6.89 10.72
C THR A 85 2.13 -6.11 9.42
N GLU A 86 1.37 -6.58 8.42
CA GLU A 86 1.22 -5.91 7.12
C GLU A 86 0.65 -4.49 7.26
N LYS A 87 -0.26 -4.26 8.21
CA LYS A 87 -0.76 -2.90 8.52
C LYS A 87 0.36 -1.98 9.04
N SER A 88 1.27 -2.52 9.84
CA SER A 88 2.41 -1.78 10.38
C SER A 88 3.47 -1.50 9.30
N GLU A 89 3.63 -2.43 8.36
CA GLU A 89 4.47 -2.25 7.17
C GLU A 89 3.89 -1.16 6.25
N LEU A 90 2.58 -1.21 5.97
CA LEU A 90 1.88 -0.16 5.23
C LEU A 90 2.02 1.21 5.90
N ALA A 91 1.88 1.28 7.24
CA ALA A 91 2.07 2.51 7.97
C ALA A 91 3.50 3.08 7.82
N SER A 92 4.50 2.21 7.89
CA SER A 92 5.90 2.59 7.67
C SER A 92 6.13 3.10 6.24
N LYS A 93 5.59 2.40 5.24
CA LYS A 93 5.68 2.77 3.83
C LYS A 93 5.05 4.13 3.52
N VAL A 94 3.88 4.41 4.11
CA VAL A 94 3.21 5.71 3.99
C VAL A 94 4.07 6.84 4.58
N ILE A 95 4.66 6.64 5.76
CA ILE A 95 5.53 7.64 6.39
C ILE A 95 6.81 7.85 5.58
N GLU A 96 7.38 6.77 5.05
CA GLU A 96 8.57 6.82 4.20
C GLU A 96 8.29 7.59 2.90
N PHE A 97 7.16 7.31 2.24
CA PHE A 97 6.71 8.03 1.05
C PHE A 97 6.55 9.54 1.31
N GLU A 98 5.97 9.93 2.44
CA GLU A 98 5.84 11.33 2.84
C GLU A 98 7.18 12.00 3.17
N ARG A 99 8.16 11.23 3.68
CA ARG A 99 9.51 11.73 3.97
C ARG A 99 10.37 11.86 2.72
N ASN A 100 10.20 10.96 1.74
CA ASN A 100 10.96 10.95 0.50
C ASN A 100 10.05 10.72 -0.73
N PRO A 101 9.38 11.78 -1.22
CA PRO A 101 8.51 11.67 -2.40
C PRO A 101 9.26 11.34 -3.71
N GLN A 102 10.60 11.37 -3.71
CA GLN A 102 11.41 11.43 -4.93
C GLN A 102 11.78 10.06 -5.52
N GLU A 103 11.89 9.01 -4.70
CA GLU A 103 12.39 7.69 -5.15
C GLU A 103 11.45 6.94 -6.11
N GLU A 104 10.12 7.10 -5.99
CA GLU A 104 9.16 6.48 -6.92
C GLU A 104 9.16 7.15 -8.30
N LEU A 105 9.40 8.46 -8.39
CA LEU A 105 9.52 9.18 -9.66
C LEU A 105 10.81 8.81 -10.40
N ASP A 106 11.90 8.60 -9.67
CA ASP A 106 13.20 8.26 -10.23
C ASP A 106 13.29 6.80 -10.71
N ALA A 107 12.55 5.88 -10.08
CA ALA A 107 12.41 4.49 -10.53
C ALA A 107 11.68 4.37 -11.88
N ILE A 108 10.66 5.20 -12.11
CA ILE A 108 9.92 5.26 -13.39
C ILE A 108 10.78 5.89 -14.49
N ALA A 109 11.55 6.93 -14.16
CA ALA A 109 12.43 7.62 -15.11
C ALA A 109 13.65 6.79 -15.56
N SER A 110 14.04 5.77 -14.78
CA SER A 110 15.19 4.92 -15.10
C SER A 110 14.82 3.69 -15.94
N THR A 111 13.57 3.24 -15.95
CA THR A 111 13.07 2.18 -16.85
C THR A 111 12.85 2.65 -18.29
N ASP A 112 12.57 3.94 -18.51
CA ASP A 112 12.36 4.52 -19.86
C ASP A 112 13.66 4.83 -20.63
N ARG A 113 14.83 4.64 -20.01
CA ARG A 113 16.14 4.90 -20.65
C ARG A 113 16.77 3.68 -21.33
N ILE A 114 16.07 2.55 -21.34
CA ILE A 114 16.50 1.35 -22.07
C ILE A 114 15.45 1.07 -23.16
N SER A 115 15.53 1.82 -24.25
CA SER A 115 14.90 1.53 -25.54
C SER A 115 15.82 1.97 -26.66
#